data_AF-A0A382JEM1-F1
#
_entry.id   AF-A0A382JEM1-F1
#
_cell.length_a   1.000
_cell.length_b   1.000
_cell.length_c   1.000
_cell.angle_alpha   90.00
_cell.angle_beta   90.00
_cell.angle_gamma   90.00
#
_symmetry.space_group_name_H-M   'P 1'
#
loop_
_entity.id
_entity.type
_entity.pdbx_description
1 polymer ?
#
loop_
_entity_poly.entity_id
_entity_poly.type
_entity_poly.pdbx_seq_one_letter_code
_entity_poly.pdbx_strand_id
1 'polypeptide(L)'
;TQYIFDEDNDDSTDITWQGIIEDTVTQPGYPRISLVFGPGTTELVKDQLRSKYLQGQQYKKLQGDDLKMELPNRAERSLAQLVNLELVQDEFSRTFAEIQADTNYWADNIKITFIASDIEETFTLDSLLFDIVPINDRPRWIEIPEQDIIENDTLKFDAGAYVYDEDDTLLTFNTAIAASWTIVNGSWTVNTTGANLTISHPEYTSTGLGDTLLILPDQVWSGYAFIEIIATDEQGARDTVVFRLNVKHYPRPHLTINVVQNNAFTNFFDVIITDTLEKARNVILDIENDRIELDTLDKFTYLGHTQFQDPGNYEIEAYAAGIVGDTTVFRSIGLALARTLGRWSGS
;
A
#
# COMPACT_ATOMS: atom_id res chain seq x y z
N THR A 1 13.93 -49.39 0.53
CA THR A 1 14.75 -50.33 1.32
C THR A 1 16.09 -50.55 0.64
N GLN A 2 17.08 -49.71 0.97
CA GLN A 2 18.48 -49.84 0.51
C GLN A 2 19.46 -49.84 1.71
N TYR A 3 18.95 -49.63 2.92
CA TYR A 3 19.73 -49.32 4.12
C TYR A 3 19.48 -50.29 5.28
N ILE A 4 18.83 -51.42 5.01
CA ILE A 4 18.66 -52.53 5.96
C ILE A 4 19.20 -53.81 5.33
N PHE A 5 19.72 -54.69 6.18
CA PHE A 5 20.15 -56.03 5.83
C PHE A 5 19.74 -56.97 6.96
N ASP A 6 18.91 -57.94 6.62
CA ASP A 6 18.52 -59.05 7.48
C ASP A 6 19.06 -60.38 6.93
N GLU A 7 19.50 -61.28 7.83
CA GLU A 7 20.16 -62.53 7.42
C GLU A 7 19.17 -63.62 6.99
N ASP A 8 17.91 -63.55 7.45
CA ASP A 8 16.91 -64.60 7.33
C ASP A 8 15.57 -64.15 6.72
N ASN A 9 15.38 -62.85 6.46
CA ASN A 9 14.21 -62.28 5.81
C ASN A 9 14.52 -61.48 4.53
N ASP A 10 13.53 -61.37 3.63
CA ASP A 10 13.65 -60.50 2.45
C ASP A 10 13.43 -59.03 2.84
N ASP A 11 14.53 -58.26 2.86
CA ASP A 11 14.58 -56.82 3.18
C ASP A 11 13.57 -55.93 2.43
N SER A 12 13.02 -56.40 1.31
CA SER A 12 12.07 -55.66 0.48
C SER A 12 10.62 -56.04 0.71
N THR A 13 10.33 -57.25 1.20
CA THR A 13 8.94 -57.77 1.31
C THR A 13 8.54 -58.22 2.70
N ASP A 14 9.51 -58.66 3.52
CA ASP A 14 9.28 -59.23 4.84
C ASP A 14 9.51 -58.22 5.98
N ILE A 15 10.07 -57.04 5.66
CA ILE A 15 10.34 -55.98 6.63
C ILE A 15 9.26 -54.90 6.59
N THR A 16 8.71 -54.59 7.76
CA THR A 16 7.76 -53.49 7.95
C THR A 16 8.45 -52.29 8.60
N TRP A 17 8.09 -51.08 8.14
CA TRP A 17 8.68 -49.84 8.65
C TRP A 17 7.69 -49.07 9.51
N GLN A 18 8.18 -48.50 10.60
CA GLN A 18 7.44 -47.56 11.45
C GLN A 18 8.30 -46.32 11.68
N GLY A 19 7.65 -45.17 11.85
CA GLY A 19 8.29 -43.87 12.08
C GLY A 19 7.76 -43.23 13.35
N ILE A 20 8.66 -42.63 14.12
CA ILE A 20 8.34 -41.84 15.30
C ILE A 20 8.92 -40.46 15.09
N ILE A 21 8.06 -39.45 14.99
CA ILE A 21 8.50 -38.05 14.99
C ILE A 21 8.50 -37.58 16.45
N GLU A 22 9.68 -37.29 16.96
CA GLU A 22 9.91 -36.64 18.25
C GLU A 22 10.33 -35.19 17.99
N ASP A 23 9.38 -34.28 18.12
CA ASP A 23 9.70 -32.86 18.03
C ASP A 23 10.50 -32.45 19.29
N THR A 24 11.78 -32.11 19.10
CA THR A 24 12.68 -31.70 20.19
C THR A 24 12.55 -30.20 20.50
N VAL A 25 11.67 -29.49 19.81
CA VAL A 25 11.56 -28.04 19.85
C VAL A 25 10.79 -27.59 21.10
N THR A 26 11.30 -26.54 21.75
CA THR A 26 10.73 -25.98 22.99
C THR A 26 9.65 -24.92 22.73
N GLN A 27 9.31 -24.65 21.46
CA GLN A 27 8.34 -23.63 21.08
C GLN A 27 6.90 -24.00 21.51
N PRO A 28 6.11 -23.03 22.02
CA PRO A 28 4.69 -23.22 22.30
C PRO A 28 3.92 -23.55 21.01
N GLY A 29 2.90 -24.41 21.07
CA GLY A 29 2.06 -24.74 19.90
C GLY A 29 2.41 -26.03 19.14
N TYR A 30 3.53 -26.70 19.39
CA TYR A 30 3.98 -27.83 18.55
C TYR A 30 3.59 -29.23 19.09
N PRO A 31 3.27 -30.23 18.23
CA PRO A 31 2.76 -31.54 18.65
C PRO A 31 3.81 -32.38 19.39
N ARG A 32 3.34 -33.26 20.29
CA ARG A 32 4.18 -33.88 21.33
C ARG A 32 4.85 -35.21 20.98
N ILE A 33 4.52 -35.84 19.87
CA ILE A 33 5.12 -37.05 19.26
C ILE A 33 4.08 -37.53 18.22
N SER A 34 4.51 -37.90 17.01
CA SER A 34 3.65 -38.53 16.00
C SER A 34 4.11 -39.95 15.69
N LEU A 35 3.17 -40.88 15.56
CA LEU A 35 3.43 -42.27 15.19
C LEU A 35 2.95 -42.53 13.77
N VAL A 36 3.83 -43.07 12.95
CA VAL A 36 3.58 -43.41 11.54
C VAL A 36 3.82 -44.91 11.35
N PHE A 37 2.87 -45.59 10.72
CA PHE A 37 2.95 -47.02 10.48
C PHE A 37 2.95 -47.27 8.98
N GLY A 38 3.99 -47.93 8.48
CA GLY A 38 4.09 -48.31 7.08
C GLY A 38 3.23 -49.52 6.75
N PRO A 39 3.10 -49.83 5.44
CA PRO A 39 2.36 -51.00 4.95
C PRO A 39 2.81 -52.30 5.63
N GLY A 40 1.87 -53.18 5.95
CA GLY A 40 2.16 -54.49 6.55
C GLY A 40 2.38 -54.49 8.07
N THR A 41 2.49 -53.33 8.73
CA THR A 41 2.69 -53.28 10.20
C THR A 41 1.53 -53.97 10.94
N THR A 42 1.84 -54.94 11.80
CA THR A 42 0.84 -55.70 12.58
C THR A 42 0.14 -54.84 13.64
N GLU A 43 -1.10 -55.17 14.01
CA GLU A 43 -1.80 -54.45 15.09
C GLU A 43 -1.11 -54.59 16.45
N LEU A 44 -0.42 -55.71 16.67
CA LEU A 44 0.36 -55.94 17.87
C LEU A 44 1.50 -54.91 18.00
N VAL A 45 2.28 -54.72 16.94
CA VAL A 45 3.35 -53.70 16.89
C VAL A 45 2.78 -52.29 17.04
N LYS A 46 1.64 -51.99 16.39
CA LYS A 46 0.96 -50.69 16.55
C LYS A 46 0.56 -50.41 17.99
N ASP A 47 -0.03 -51.39 18.66
CA ASP A 47 -0.49 -51.23 20.05
C ASP A 47 0.69 -51.14 21.02
N GLN A 48 1.78 -51.87 20.78
CA GLN A 48 3.02 -51.72 21.55
C GLN A 48 3.60 -50.30 21.43
N LEU A 49 3.69 -49.75 20.21
CA LEU A 49 4.22 -48.40 19.98
C LEU A 49 3.31 -47.32 20.54
N ARG A 50 1.98 -47.44 20.37
CA ARG A 50 0.99 -46.55 21.01
C ARG A 50 1.13 -46.58 22.53
N SER A 51 1.26 -47.77 23.11
CA SER A 51 1.45 -47.95 24.54
C SER A 51 2.75 -47.28 25.01
N LYS A 52 3.86 -47.51 24.33
CA LYS A 52 5.17 -46.97 24.74
C LYS A 52 5.26 -45.44 24.63
N TYR A 53 4.73 -44.85 23.56
CA TYR A 53 4.96 -43.44 23.23
C TYR A 53 3.76 -42.52 23.52
N LEU A 54 2.53 -43.04 23.62
CA LEU A 54 1.32 -42.24 23.86
C LEU A 54 0.66 -42.46 25.24
N GLN A 55 1.24 -43.28 26.13
CA GLN A 55 0.69 -43.59 27.46
C GLN A 55 0.35 -42.37 28.34
N GLY A 56 0.95 -41.20 28.08
CA GLY A 56 0.65 -39.94 28.78
C GLY A 56 -0.52 -39.11 28.24
N GLN A 57 -1.18 -39.54 27.16
CA GLN A 57 -2.33 -38.86 26.52
C GLN A 57 -3.69 -39.50 26.86
N GLN A 58 -3.72 -40.63 27.58
CA GLN A 58 -4.95 -41.23 28.08
C GLN A 58 -5.56 -40.31 29.15
N TYR A 59 -6.64 -39.64 28.78
CA TYR A 59 -7.51 -38.86 29.64
C TYR A 59 -7.74 -39.58 30.97
N LYS A 60 -7.25 -39.00 32.08
CA LYS A 60 -7.78 -39.33 33.40
C LYS A 60 -9.28 -39.02 33.34
N LYS A 61 -10.10 -40.06 33.26
CA LYS A 61 -11.52 -39.99 33.62
C LYS A 61 -11.57 -39.40 35.03
N LEU A 62 -12.02 -38.15 35.12
CA LEU A 62 -12.18 -37.43 36.38
C LEU A 62 -13.11 -38.23 37.28
N GLN A 63 -12.56 -38.77 38.37
CA GLN A 63 -13.32 -39.22 39.51
C GLN A 63 -12.75 -38.52 40.74
N GLY A 64 -13.53 -37.56 41.23
CA GLY A 64 -13.64 -37.12 42.62
C GLY A 64 -12.38 -36.67 43.35
N ASP A 65 -12.32 -35.35 43.53
CA ASP A 65 -11.72 -34.57 44.64
C ASP A 65 -10.23 -34.74 45.04
N ASP A 66 -9.68 -33.55 45.26
CA ASP A 66 -8.54 -33.18 46.10
C ASP A 66 -7.10 -33.13 45.55
N LEU A 67 -6.57 -31.90 45.70
CA LEU A 67 -5.18 -31.42 45.72
C LEU A 67 -4.49 -31.19 44.37
N LYS A 68 -4.64 -29.94 43.89
CA LYS A 68 -3.81 -29.30 42.86
C LYS A 68 -2.38 -29.15 43.36
N MET A 69 -1.48 -29.97 42.82
CA MET A 69 -0.07 -29.65 42.70
C MET A 69 0.10 -28.96 41.34
N GLU A 70 0.45 -27.68 41.33
CA GLU A 70 0.74 -26.93 40.09
C GLU A 70 1.99 -27.53 39.43
N LEU A 71 1.78 -28.32 38.38
CA LEU A 71 2.78 -28.64 37.37
C LEU A 71 2.75 -27.52 36.32
N PRO A 72 3.88 -26.88 35.97
CA PRO A 72 3.88 -25.79 35.00
C PRO A 72 3.47 -26.27 33.59
N ASN A 73 2.55 -25.51 32.98
CA ASN A 73 2.38 -25.27 31.53
C ASN A 73 2.25 -26.49 30.59
N ARG A 74 1.24 -27.35 30.80
CA ARG A 74 0.89 -28.46 29.88
C ARG A 74 -0.19 -28.12 28.84
N ALA A 75 -0.74 -26.91 28.83
CA ALA A 75 -2.01 -26.60 28.17
C ALA A 75 -1.93 -25.86 26.81
N GLU A 76 -0.75 -25.51 26.29
CA GLU A 76 -0.61 -24.63 25.12
C GLU A 76 0.14 -25.27 23.93
N ARG A 77 -0.09 -26.56 23.65
CA ARG A 77 0.50 -27.22 22.47
C ARG A 77 -0.60 -27.74 21.54
N SER A 78 -0.52 -27.38 20.26
CA SER A 78 -1.52 -27.72 19.25
C SER A 78 -1.62 -29.24 19.04
N LEU A 79 -2.82 -29.69 18.72
CA LEU A 79 -3.09 -31.07 18.30
C LEU A 79 -2.91 -31.27 16.79
N ALA A 80 -2.70 -30.18 16.03
CA ALA A 80 -2.48 -30.24 14.59
C ALA A 80 -1.08 -30.80 14.28
N GLN A 81 -1.02 -31.71 13.31
CA GLN A 81 0.24 -32.31 12.87
C GLN A 81 0.92 -31.37 11.86
N LEU A 82 1.84 -30.54 12.36
CA LEU A 82 2.57 -29.54 11.56
C LEU A 82 3.69 -30.16 10.69
N VAL A 83 4.10 -31.40 11.01
CA VAL A 83 5.00 -32.21 10.19
C VAL A 83 4.34 -33.55 9.95
N ASN A 84 4.01 -33.81 8.69
CA ASN A 84 3.49 -35.09 8.24
C ASN A 84 4.66 -35.97 7.76
N LEU A 85 4.69 -37.21 8.23
CA LEU A 85 5.56 -38.26 7.70
C LEU A 85 4.66 -39.38 7.20
N GLU A 86 4.83 -39.75 5.95
CA GLU A 86 4.14 -40.88 5.35
C GLU A 86 5.17 -41.93 4.90
N LEU A 87 4.85 -43.21 5.15
CA LEU A 87 5.64 -44.33 4.69
C LEU A 87 4.94 -44.96 3.50
N VAL A 88 5.45 -44.69 2.30
CA VAL A 88 4.84 -45.07 1.02
C VAL A 88 5.64 -46.19 0.39
N GLN A 89 4.97 -47.17 -0.23
CA GLN A 89 5.63 -48.29 -0.90
C GLN A 89 5.44 -48.18 -2.42
N ASP A 90 6.51 -48.38 -3.18
CA ASP A 90 6.46 -48.37 -4.64
C ASP A 90 6.06 -49.71 -5.26
N GLU A 91 5.97 -49.77 -6.60
CA GLU A 91 5.63 -50.99 -7.35
C GLU A 91 6.62 -52.15 -7.16
N PHE A 92 7.81 -51.88 -6.62
CA PHE A 92 8.86 -52.86 -6.35
C PHE A 92 8.97 -53.20 -4.85
N SER A 93 7.93 -52.89 -4.07
CA SER A 93 7.89 -53.12 -2.62
C SER A 93 8.92 -52.30 -1.81
N ARG A 94 9.54 -51.28 -2.40
CA ARG A 94 10.48 -50.42 -1.67
C ARG A 94 9.72 -49.36 -0.92
N THR A 95 9.96 -49.30 0.39
CA THR A 95 9.40 -48.25 1.25
C THR A 95 10.23 -46.97 1.19
N PHE A 96 9.54 -45.83 1.09
CA PHE A 96 10.04 -44.46 1.12
C PHE A 96 9.40 -43.68 2.26
N ALA A 97 10.16 -42.77 2.86
CA ALA A 97 9.66 -41.83 3.86
C ALA A 97 9.45 -40.46 3.19
N GLU A 98 8.21 -40.03 3.05
CA GLU A 98 7.86 -38.71 2.55
C GLU A 98 7.55 -37.80 3.74
N ILE A 99 8.31 -36.71 3.88
CA ILE A 99 8.17 -35.74 4.97
C ILE A 99 7.68 -34.43 4.37
N GLN A 100 6.58 -33.91 4.91
CA GLN A 100 5.99 -32.64 4.51
C GLN A 100 5.76 -31.78 5.75
N ALA A 101 6.04 -30.49 5.64
CA ALA A 101 5.78 -29.52 6.69
C ALA A 101 4.58 -28.65 6.29
N ASP A 102 3.83 -28.17 7.27
CA ASP A 102 2.82 -27.15 7.05
C ASP A 102 3.47 -25.84 6.54
N THR A 103 2.67 -25.03 5.84
CA THR A 103 3.09 -23.70 5.39
C THR A 103 3.49 -22.82 6.58
N ASN A 104 4.59 -22.07 6.44
CA ASN A 104 5.16 -21.21 7.49
C ASN A 104 5.55 -21.97 8.78
N TYR A 105 5.92 -23.25 8.65
CA TYR A 105 6.51 -24.03 9.73
C TYR A 105 8.02 -24.09 9.57
N TRP A 106 8.75 -23.78 10.64
CA TRP A 106 10.19 -23.98 10.73
C TRP A 106 10.55 -24.57 12.08
N ALA A 107 11.56 -25.43 12.10
CA ALA A 107 12.07 -26.00 13.34
C ALA A 107 13.40 -26.71 13.08
N ASP A 108 14.29 -26.62 14.06
CA ASP A 108 15.60 -27.27 14.02
C ASP A 108 15.61 -28.52 14.90
N ASN A 109 16.48 -29.47 14.57
CA ASN A 109 16.73 -30.69 15.34
C ASN A 109 15.49 -31.57 15.54
N ILE A 110 14.57 -31.61 14.59
CA ILE A 110 13.44 -32.53 14.65
C ILE A 110 13.99 -33.95 14.53
N LYS A 111 13.69 -34.78 15.53
CA LYS A 111 14.21 -36.14 15.59
C LYS A 111 13.18 -37.10 15.02
N ILE A 112 13.56 -37.86 13.99
CA ILE A 112 12.77 -38.98 13.49
C ILE A 112 13.49 -40.26 13.84
N THR A 113 12.80 -41.17 14.53
CA THR A 113 13.28 -42.53 14.80
C THR A 113 12.53 -43.49 13.90
N PHE A 114 13.25 -44.20 13.03
CA PHE A 114 12.71 -45.27 12.21
C PHE A 114 12.91 -46.60 12.93
N ILE A 115 11.89 -47.45 12.86
CA ILE A 115 11.91 -48.82 13.36
C ILE A 115 11.64 -49.73 12.17
N ALA A 116 12.51 -50.71 11.99
CA ALA A 116 12.32 -51.76 11.01
C ALA A 116 12.10 -53.07 11.77
N SER A 117 10.95 -53.70 11.51
CA SER A 117 10.54 -54.93 12.19
C SER A 117 10.38 -56.05 11.17
N ASP A 118 10.94 -57.22 11.48
CA ASP A 118 10.80 -58.45 10.70
C ASP A 118 9.45 -59.15 10.94
N ILE A 119 9.25 -60.31 10.29
CA ILE A 119 8.04 -61.13 10.43
C ILE A 119 7.91 -61.82 11.80
N GLU A 120 9.01 -62.00 12.53
CA GLU A 120 9.03 -62.53 13.89
C GLU A 120 8.89 -61.42 14.96
N GLU A 121 8.64 -60.19 14.51
CA GLU A 121 8.50 -58.97 15.33
C GLU A 121 9.78 -58.58 16.08
N THR A 122 10.94 -59.05 15.62
CA THR A 122 12.25 -58.51 16.01
C THR A 122 12.47 -57.19 15.29
N PHE A 123 13.13 -56.23 15.94
CA PHE A 123 13.29 -54.89 15.38
C PHE A 123 14.66 -54.28 15.62
N THR A 124 15.05 -53.43 14.68
CA THR A 124 16.15 -52.46 14.83
C THR A 124 15.62 -51.05 14.75
N LEU A 125 16.36 -50.08 15.29
CA LEU A 125 15.98 -48.68 15.26
C LEU A 125 17.18 -47.79 14.95
N ASP A 126 16.94 -46.75 14.16
CA ASP A 126 17.89 -45.69 13.89
C ASP A 126 17.19 -44.33 13.90
N SER A 127 17.93 -43.26 14.14
CA SER A 127 17.36 -41.92 14.21
C SER A 127 18.15 -40.90 13.41
N LEU A 128 17.43 -40.01 12.75
CA LEU A 128 17.99 -38.84 12.09
C LEU A 128 17.48 -37.55 12.73
N LEU A 129 18.32 -36.52 12.69
CA LEU A 129 17.93 -35.15 12.97
C LEU A 129 17.81 -34.42 11.65
N PHE A 130 16.74 -33.67 11.47
CA PHE A 130 16.58 -32.79 10.32
C PHE A 130 16.05 -31.42 10.74
N ASP A 131 16.35 -30.44 9.90
CA ASP A 131 15.95 -29.05 10.08
C ASP A 131 14.96 -28.67 8.99
N ILE A 132 13.88 -28.00 9.35
CA ILE A 132 12.97 -27.33 8.42
C ILE A 132 13.38 -25.87 8.39
N VAL A 133 14.12 -25.52 7.33
CA VAL A 133 14.65 -24.18 7.13
C VAL A 133 13.54 -23.26 6.60
N PRO A 134 13.28 -22.11 7.25
CA PRO A 134 12.32 -21.15 6.72
C PRO A 134 12.80 -20.62 5.36
N ILE A 135 11.89 -20.52 4.42
CA ILE A 135 12.12 -19.87 3.13
C ILE A 135 11.35 -18.56 3.19
N ASN A 136 12.06 -17.45 3.05
CA ASN A 136 11.47 -16.13 3.04
C ASN A 136 10.46 -16.02 1.89
N ASP A 137 9.21 -15.71 2.22
CA ASP A 137 8.24 -15.33 1.21
C ASP A 137 8.49 -13.88 0.78
N ARG A 138 7.79 -13.41 -0.25
CA ARG A 138 7.90 -12.00 -0.68
C ARG A 138 6.61 -11.29 -0.33
N PRO A 139 6.66 -9.96 -0.13
CA PRO A 139 5.46 -9.17 0.04
C PRO A 139 4.53 -9.35 -1.16
N ARG A 140 3.21 -9.26 -0.94
CA ARG A 140 2.21 -9.36 -2.00
C ARG A 140 1.24 -8.19 -1.94
N TRP A 141 1.18 -7.44 -3.03
CA TRP A 141 0.21 -6.36 -3.17
C TRP A 141 -1.18 -6.89 -3.57
N ILE A 142 -2.20 -6.23 -3.05
CA ILE A 142 -3.55 -6.26 -3.63
C ILE A 142 -3.76 -5.04 -4.53
N GLU A 143 -4.79 -5.08 -5.37
CA GLU A 143 -5.09 -3.99 -6.30
C GLU A 143 -5.40 -2.68 -5.55
N ILE A 144 -4.67 -1.61 -5.89
CA ILE A 144 -4.91 -0.27 -5.39
C ILE A 144 -5.83 0.46 -6.39
N PRO A 145 -7.01 0.95 -5.98
CA PRO A 145 -7.90 1.67 -6.87
C PRO A 145 -7.33 3.04 -7.29
N GLU A 146 -7.82 3.58 -8.40
CA GLU A 146 -7.47 4.94 -8.81
C GLU A 146 -7.79 5.96 -7.72
N GLN A 147 -6.91 6.95 -7.55
CA GLN A 147 -7.05 8.02 -6.57
C GLN A 147 -7.37 9.34 -7.27
N ASP A 148 -8.17 10.18 -6.64
CA ASP A 148 -8.56 11.49 -7.15
C ASP A 148 -8.27 12.57 -6.08
N ILE A 149 -7.56 13.62 -6.48
CA ILE A 149 -7.41 14.86 -5.69
C ILE A 149 -7.68 16.07 -6.58
N ILE A 150 -7.81 17.25 -5.97
CA ILE A 150 -7.86 18.53 -6.69
C ILE A 150 -6.48 19.20 -6.69
N GLU A 151 -6.26 20.15 -7.61
CA GLU A 151 -5.07 21.02 -7.59
C GLU A 151 -4.85 21.62 -6.18
N ASN A 152 -3.59 21.70 -5.74
CA ASN A 152 -3.17 22.21 -4.43
C ASN A 152 -3.68 21.43 -3.20
N ASP A 153 -4.23 20.22 -3.39
CA ASP A 153 -4.57 19.28 -2.31
C ASP A 153 -3.46 18.24 -2.10
N THR A 154 -3.50 17.51 -0.99
CA THR A 154 -2.50 16.48 -0.65
C THR A 154 -3.15 15.10 -0.56
N LEU A 155 -2.63 14.13 -1.31
CA LEU A 155 -3.00 12.73 -1.12
C LEU A 155 -2.28 12.19 0.12
N LYS A 156 -3.04 11.74 1.11
CA LYS A 156 -2.54 10.92 2.22
C LYS A 156 -2.85 9.47 1.92
N PHE A 157 -1.82 8.64 1.75
CA PHE A 157 -1.97 7.26 1.32
C PHE A 157 -1.27 6.29 2.30
N ASP A 158 -2.00 5.28 2.76
CA ASP A 158 -1.50 4.20 3.61
C ASP A 158 -1.21 2.98 2.72
N ALA A 159 0.07 2.71 2.46
CA ALA A 159 0.46 1.58 1.64
C ALA A 159 0.33 0.24 2.37
N GLY A 160 0.45 0.24 3.71
CA GLY A 160 0.29 -0.94 4.56
C GLY A 160 -1.11 -1.54 4.49
N ALA A 161 -2.11 -0.77 4.06
CA ALA A 161 -3.47 -1.27 3.83
C ALA A 161 -3.62 -2.18 2.60
N TYR A 162 -2.63 -2.20 1.69
CA TYR A 162 -2.70 -2.89 0.40
C TYR A 162 -1.59 -3.91 0.16
N VAL A 163 -0.76 -4.19 1.16
CA VAL A 163 0.30 -5.20 1.07
C VAL A 163 0.17 -6.18 2.22
N TYR A 164 0.45 -7.44 1.94
CA TYR A 164 0.49 -8.50 2.94
C TYR A 164 1.71 -9.38 2.68
N ASP A 165 2.37 -9.76 3.76
CA ASP A 165 3.49 -10.68 3.77
C ASP A 165 3.19 -11.78 4.82
N GLU A 166 3.57 -13.02 4.52
CA GLU A 166 3.18 -14.20 5.31
C GLU A 166 4.01 -14.38 6.58
N ASP A 167 5.29 -14.03 6.51
CA ASP A 167 6.28 -14.23 7.57
C ASP A 167 6.84 -12.92 8.13
N ASP A 168 6.72 -11.80 7.41
CA ASP A 168 7.19 -10.50 7.88
C ASP A 168 6.07 -9.47 8.09
N THR A 169 6.15 -8.74 9.19
CA THR A 169 5.21 -7.63 9.46
C THR A 169 5.83 -6.26 9.23
N LEU A 170 7.16 -6.14 9.35
CA LEU A 170 7.88 -4.91 9.10
C LEU A 170 8.27 -4.83 7.62
N LEU A 171 7.71 -3.85 6.91
CA LEU A 171 8.00 -3.62 5.50
C LEU A 171 8.61 -2.24 5.30
N THR A 172 9.61 -2.17 4.42
CA THR A 172 10.20 -0.93 3.90
C THR A 172 9.53 -0.57 2.59
N PHE A 173 8.93 0.63 2.53
CA PHE A 173 8.28 1.16 1.35
C PHE A 173 9.18 2.18 0.66
N ASN A 174 9.37 2.02 -0.65
CA ASN A 174 10.02 3.00 -1.51
C ASN A 174 9.04 3.46 -2.58
N THR A 175 8.77 4.76 -2.63
CA THR A 175 7.75 5.38 -3.49
C THR A 175 8.42 6.29 -4.52
N ALA A 176 8.03 6.13 -5.78
CA ALA A 176 8.48 6.96 -6.89
C ALA A 176 7.32 7.37 -7.80
N ILE A 177 7.52 8.44 -8.57
CA ILE A 177 6.60 8.83 -9.63
C ILE A 177 7.12 8.23 -10.93
N ALA A 178 6.42 7.23 -11.46
CA ALA A 178 6.84 6.56 -12.69
C ALA A 178 6.73 7.48 -13.91
N ALA A 179 5.60 8.18 -14.04
CA ALA A 179 5.38 9.20 -15.06
C ALA A 179 4.13 10.04 -14.75
N SER A 180 4.04 11.22 -15.34
CA SER A 180 2.89 12.11 -15.27
C SER A 180 2.48 12.62 -16.65
N TRP A 181 1.20 12.93 -16.82
CA TRP A 181 0.61 13.44 -18.05
C TRP A 181 -0.16 14.71 -17.74
N THR A 182 0.07 15.74 -18.54
CA THR A 182 -0.68 17.01 -18.48
C THR A 182 -1.09 17.45 -19.88
N ILE A 183 -2.09 18.30 -19.97
CA ILE A 183 -2.57 18.83 -21.25
C ILE A 183 -1.82 20.13 -21.54
N VAL A 184 -1.09 20.17 -22.65
CA VAL A 184 -0.45 21.38 -23.17
C VAL A 184 -1.03 21.64 -24.56
N ASN A 185 -1.61 22.82 -24.77
CA ASN A 185 -2.22 23.23 -26.05
C ASN A 185 -3.23 22.21 -26.62
N GLY A 186 -4.02 21.55 -25.75
CA GLY A 186 -5.04 20.59 -26.15
C GLY A 186 -4.52 19.17 -26.46
N SER A 187 -3.23 18.90 -26.25
CA SER A 187 -2.65 17.56 -26.40
C SER A 187 -2.02 17.09 -25.09
N TRP A 188 -2.08 15.77 -24.83
CA TRP A 188 -1.40 15.16 -23.70
C TRP A 188 0.10 15.13 -23.93
N THR A 189 0.85 15.56 -22.92
CA THR A 189 2.32 15.50 -22.86
C THR A 189 2.76 14.71 -21.65
N VAL A 190 3.70 13.77 -21.83
CA VAL A 190 4.24 12.94 -20.76
C VAL A 190 5.51 13.56 -20.17
N ASN A 191 5.65 13.46 -18.86
CA ASN A 191 6.86 13.77 -18.12
C ASN A 191 7.27 12.55 -17.27
N THR A 192 8.44 11.98 -17.56
CA THR A 192 9.00 10.80 -16.88
C THR A 192 9.93 11.16 -15.72
N THR A 193 10.17 12.44 -15.45
CA THR A 193 11.02 12.86 -14.31
C THR A 193 10.23 13.02 -13.01
N GLY A 194 8.90 12.99 -13.08
CA GLY A 194 8.02 13.19 -11.93
C GLY A 194 8.00 14.62 -11.39
N ALA A 195 8.62 15.60 -12.06
CA ALA A 195 8.81 16.96 -11.54
C ALA A 195 7.53 17.74 -11.16
N ASN A 196 6.35 17.27 -11.58
CA ASN A 196 5.07 17.92 -11.30
C ASN A 196 4.45 17.52 -9.93
N LEU A 197 5.03 16.52 -9.26
CA LEU A 197 4.57 16.08 -7.94
C LEU A 197 5.76 15.89 -7.01
N THR A 198 5.52 16.08 -5.71
CA THR A 198 6.48 15.85 -4.63
C THR A 198 5.94 14.76 -3.71
N ILE A 199 6.80 13.81 -3.36
CA ILE A 199 6.51 12.79 -2.35
C ILE A 199 7.23 13.18 -1.06
N SER A 200 6.49 13.31 0.04
CA SER A 200 7.08 13.47 1.37
C SER A 200 7.48 12.10 1.90
N HIS A 201 8.72 11.96 2.37
CA HIS A 201 9.28 10.70 2.86
C HIS A 201 9.07 9.56 1.87
N PRO A 202 9.74 9.61 0.68
CA PRO A 202 9.59 8.58 -0.35
C PRO A 202 10.04 7.20 0.14
N GLU A 203 10.81 7.14 1.23
CA GLU A 203 11.19 5.91 1.91
C GLU A 203 10.75 5.95 3.37
N TYR A 204 10.07 4.90 3.83
CA TYR A 204 9.67 4.72 5.23
C TYR A 204 9.46 3.23 5.54
N THR A 205 9.55 2.87 6.82
CA THR A 205 9.21 1.52 7.30
C THR A 205 7.88 1.56 8.05
N SER A 206 7.12 0.48 7.99
CA SER A 206 5.86 0.32 8.73
C SER A 206 5.64 -1.14 9.14
N THR A 207 4.96 -1.35 10.25
CA THR A 207 4.54 -2.67 10.75
C THR A 207 3.08 -3.00 10.40
N GLY A 208 2.41 -2.14 9.63
CA GLY A 208 1.01 -2.30 9.24
C GLY A 208 0.33 -0.96 8.93
N LEU A 209 -0.85 -0.76 9.52
CA LEU A 209 -1.71 0.40 9.25
C LEU A 209 -1.30 1.65 10.03
N GLY A 210 -1.50 2.81 9.42
CA GLY A 210 -1.43 4.11 10.09
C GLY A 210 -0.25 4.99 9.66
N ASP A 211 0.80 4.38 9.09
CA ASP A 211 1.91 5.10 8.49
C ASP A 211 1.57 5.48 7.06
N THR A 212 1.57 6.78 6.76
CA THR A 212 1.08 7.30 5.49
C THR A 212 2.12 8.14 4.77
N LEU A 213 2.26 7.89 3.49
CA LEU A 213 2.99 8.77 2.59
C LEU A 213 2.10 9.94 2.15
N LEU A 214 2.73 11.09 1.88
CA LEU A 214 2.05 12.27 1.36
C LEU A 214 2.52 12.55 -0.06
N ILE A 215 1.58 12.66 -1.00
CA ILE A 215 1.86 13.09 -2.38
C ILE A 215 1.19 14.44 -2.62
N LEU A 216 2.00 15.40 -3.04
CA LEU A 216 1.59 16.77 -3.28
C LEU A 216 1.84 17.13 -4.76
N PRO A 217 0.82 17.47 -5.55
CA PRO A 217 1.02 18.04 -6.86
C PRO A 217 1.51 19.50 -6.75
N ASP A 218 2.17 19.99 -7.79
CA ASP A 218 2.46 21.41 -7.92
C ASP A 218 1.17 22.24 -7.91
N GLN A 219 1.24 23.46 -7.34
CA GLN A 219 0.04 24.24 -6.97
C GLN A 219 -0.98 24.44 -8.09
N VAL A 220 -0.53 24.55 -9.35
CA VAL A 220 -1.40 24.80 -10.51
C VAL A 220 -1.38 23.66 -11.52
N TRP A 221 -0.85 22.51 -11.15
CA TRP A 221 -0.71 21.36 -12.04
C TRP A 221 -1.93 20.44 -11.98
N SER A 222 -2.52 20.18 -13.14
CA SER A 222 -3.58 19.20 -13.32
C SER A 222 -3.24 18.20 -14.42
N GLY A 223 -3.79 16.99 -14.28
CA GLY A 223 -3.42 15.85 -15.10
C GLY A 223 -3.61 14.54 -14.36
N TYR A 224 -2.80 13.54 -14.72
CA TYR A 224 -2.72 12.30 -13.97
C TYR A 224 -1.28 11.79 -13.90
N ALA A 225 -0.96 11.00 -12.87
CA ALA A 225 0.35 10.39 -12.67
C ALA A 225 0.21 8.93 -12.29
N PHE A 226 1.22 8.12 -12.62
CA PHE A 226 1.38 6.78 -12.11
C PHE A 226 2.39 6.80 -10.97
N ILE A 227 1.96 6.32 -9.81
CA ILE A 227 2.77 6.21 -8.60
C ILE A 227 3.19 4.76 -8.47
N GLU A 228 4.49 4.55 -8.34
CA GLU A 228 5.10 3.24 -8.11
C GLU A 228 5.48 3.13 -6.64
N ILE A 229 5.12 2.01 -6.01
CA ILE A 229 5.53 1.69 -4.65
C ILE A 229 6.15 0.30 -4.64
N ILE A 230 7.32 0.19 -4.03
CA ILE A 230 8.04 -1.07 -3.80
C ILE A 230 7.96 -1.36 -2.30
N ALA A 231 7.43 -2.52 -1.93
CA ALA A 231 7.52 -3.04 -0.57
C ALA A 231 8.66 -4.06 -0.50
N THR A 232 9.51 -3.95 0.51
CA THR A 232 10.65 -4.85 0.77
C THR A 232 10.58 -5.33 2.22
N ASP A 233 10.71 -6.63 2.44
CA ASP A 233 10.80 -7.23 3.79
C ASP A 233 12.20 -7.01 4.41
N GLU A 234 12.44 -7.55 5.61
CA GLU A 234 13.72 -7.39 6.33
C GLU A 234 14.86 -8.19 5.65
N GLN A 235 14.52 -9.24 4.91
CA GLN A 235 15.39 -10.24 4.30
C GLN A 235 15.74 -9.86 2.85
N GLY A 236 15.09 -8.83 2.30
CA GLY A 236 15.32 -8.21 1.00
C GLY A 236 14.43 -8.71 -0.13
N ALA A 237 13.43 -9.57 0.10
CA ALA A 237 12.45 -9.89 -0.93
C ALA A 237 11.47 -8.73 -1.08
N ARG A 238 10.94 -8.57 -2.30
CA ARG A 238 10.21 -7.35 -2.68
C ARG A 238 9.16 -7.59 -3.74
N ASP A 239 8.15 -6.73 -3.73
CA ASP A 239 7.13 -6.65 -4.76
C ASP A 239 6.74 -5.19 -5.04
N THR A 240 6.22 -4.95 -6.24
CA THR A 240 5.98 -3.61 -6.77
C THR A 240 4.54 -3.45 -7.23
N VAL A 241 3.93 -2.32 -6.88
CA VAL A 241 2.61 -1.91 -7.36
C VAL A 241 2.69 -0.55 -8.03
N VAL A 242 1.83 -0.36 -9.03
CA VAL A 242 1.63 0.93 -9.70
C VAL A 242 0.15 1.25 -9.71
N PHE A 243 -0.21 2.46 -9.26
CA PHE A 243 -1.58 2.96 -9.32
C PHE A 243 -1.64 4.36 -9.89
N ARG A 244 -2.85 4.77 -10.33
CA ARG A 244 -3.07 6.06 -10.96
C ARG A 244 -3.60 7.09 -9.95
N LEU A 245 -3.00 8.27 -9.96
CA LEU A 245 -3.48 9.47 -9.26
C LEU A 245 -3.94 10.50 -10.29
N ASN A 246 -5.20 10.92 -10.21
CA ASN A 246 -5.76 12.00 -11.00
C ASN A 246 -5.76 13.30 -10.18
N VAL A 247 -5.30 14.40 -10.79
CA VAL A 247 -5.33 15.74 -10.20
C VAL A 247 -6.26 16.62 -11.03
N LYS A 248 -7.42 16.92 -10.45
CA LYS A 248 -8.50 17.66 -11.10
C LYS A 248 -8.26 19.15 -11.01
N HIS A 249 -8.43 19.83 -12.14
CA HIS A 249 -8.31 21.28 -12.22
C HIS A 249 -9.29 21.99 -11.27
N TYR A 250 -8.81 22.98 -10.53
CA TYR A 250 -9.65 23.84 -9.69
C TYR A 250 -9.91 25.19 -10.39
N PRO A 251 -11.17 25.64 -10.55
CA PRO A 251 -11.48 26.87 -11.27
C PRO A 251 -10.72 28.09 -10.75
N ARG A 252 -10.15 28.86 -11.68
CA ARG A 252 -9.46 30.13 -11.43
C ARG A 252 -10.42 31.32 -11.56
N PRO A 253 -10.09 32.50 -11.01
CA PRO A 253 -10.88 33.71 -11.25
C PRO A 253 -11.04 33.96 -12.76
N HIS A 254 -12.22 34.35 -13.20
CA HIS A 254 -12.48 34.68 -14.61
C HIS A 254 -12.92 36.13 -14.73
N LEU A 255 -11.95 37.00 -14.99
CA LEU A 255 -12.15 38.45 -14.98
C LEU A 255 -12.70 38.96 -16.31
N THR A 256 -13.63 39.90 -16.20
CA THR A 256 -14.11 40.71 -17.31
C THR A 256 -13.94 42.19 -16.97
N ILE A 257 -13.44 42.98 -17.91
CA ILE A 257 -13.17 44.41 -17.74
C ILE A 257 -14.14 45.21 -18.58
N ASN A 258 -15.00 45.99 -17.92
CA ASN A 258 -15.90 46.96 -18.55
C ASN A 258 -15.43 48.37 -18.25
N VAL A 259 -15.58 49.28 -19.20
CA VAL A 259 -15.11 50.66 -19.07
C VAL A 259 -16.26 51.58 -19.41
N VAL A 260 -16.50 52.56 -18.55
CA VAL A 260 -17.58 53.53 -18.69
C VAL A 260 -16.98 54.93 -18.63
N GLN A 261 -17.16 55.71 -19.69
CA GLN A 261 -16.77 57.12 -19.70
C GLN A 261 -18.02 57.99 -19.48
N ASN A 262 -17.99 58.84 -18.45
CA ASN A 262 -19.08 59.79 -18.22
C ASN A 262 -18.83 61.09 -19.00
N ASN A 263 -19.65 61.35 -20.01
CA ASN A 263 -19.55 62.56 -20.84
C ASN A 263 -19.85 63.87 -20.09
N ALA A 264 -20.35 63.81 -18.85
CA ALA A 264 -20.62 64.99 -18.03
C ALA A 264 -19.35 65.58 -17.38
N PHE A 265 -18.28 64.80 -17.26
CA PHE A 265 -17.00 65.24 -16.69
C PHE A 265 -15.90 65.13 -17.74
N THR A 266 -15.16 66.23 -17.93
CA THR A 266 -13.94 66.19 -18.73
C THR A 266 -12.91 65.34 -17.98
N ASN A 267 -12.42 64.29 -18.64
CA ASN A 267 -11.21 63.53 -18.25
C ASN A 267 -11.37 62.39 -17.24
N PHE A 268 -12.58 61.88 -16.99
CA PHE A 268 -12.79 60.75 -16.07
C PHE A 268 -13.40 59.54 -16.76
N PHE A 269 -13.05 58.35 -16.27
CA PHE A 269 -13.68 57.10 -16.63
C PHE A 269 -13.65 56.12 -15.45
N ASP A 270 -14.59 55.21 -15.47
CA ASP A 270 -14.75 54.15 -14.49
C ASP A 270 -14.42 52.80 -15.14
N VAL A 271 -13.77 51.94 -14.37
CA VAL A 271 -13.47 50.55 -14.75
C VAL A 271 -14.24 49.64 -13.83
N ILE A 272 -15.09 48.78 -14.39
CA ILE A 272 -15.83 47.75 -13.66
C ILE A 272 -15.18 46.41 -13.97
N ILE A 273 -14.70 45.73 -12.94
CA ILE A 273 -14.13 44.38 -13.03
C ILE A 273 -15.11 43.41 -12.41
N THR A 274 -15.50 42.36 -13.13
CA THR A 274 -16.33 41.29 -12.60
C THR A 274 -15.62 39.95 -12.75
N ASP A 275 -15.48 39.21 -11.64
CA ASP A 275 -15.09 37.81 -11.67
C ASP A 275 -16.35 36.93 -11.81
N THR A 276 -16.56 36.38 -13.01
CA THR A 276 -17.77 35.60 -13.31
C THR A 276 -17.76 34.19 -12.74
N LEU A 277 -16.62 33.72 -12.21
CA LEU A 277 -16.52 32.41 -11.55
C LEU A 277 -16.48 32.50 -10.03
N GLU A 278 -16.47 33.71 -9.47
CA GLU A 278 -16.54 33.97 -8.02
C GLU A 278 -15.39 33.26 -7.25
N LYS A 279 -14.18 33.25 -7.81
CA LYS A 279 -12.99 32.59 -7.25
C LYS A 279 -11.92 33.57 -6.78
N ALA A 280 -12.04 34.86 -7.09
CA ALA A 280 -11.11 35.90 -6.69
C ALA A 280 -11.13 36.10 -5.17
N ARG A 281 -9.97 35.98 -4.53
CA ARG A 281 -9.75 36.39 -3.13
C ARG A 281 -9.38 37.86 -3.01
N ASN A 282 -8.64 38.36 -3.99
CA ASN A 282 -8.20 39.74 -4.09
C ASN A 282 -8.14 40.15 -5.56
N VAL A 283 -8.43 41.42 -5.84
CA VAL A 283 -8.36 42.00 -7.18
C VAL A 283 -7.52 43.27 -7.15
N ILE A 284 -6.71 43.42 -8.18
CA ILE A 284 -5.77 44.50 -8.43
C ILE A 284 -6.12 45.10 -9.79
N LEU A 285 -6.15 46.43 -9.87
CA LEU A 285 -6.32 47.17 -11.11
C LEU A 285 -5.13 48.11 -11.29
N ASP A 286 -4.41 47.94 -12.39
CA ASP A 286 -3.37 48.85 -12.83
C ASP A 286 -3.76 49.44 -14.20
N ILE A 287 -3.52 50.73 -14.37
CA ILE A 287 -3.77 51.45 -15.63
C ILE A 287 -2.48 52.14 -16.02
N GLU A 288 -1.88 51.82 -17.17
CA GLU A 288 -0.55 52.32 -17.56
C GLU A 288 0.54 52.07 -16.49
N ASN A 289 0.45 50.95 -15.77
CA ASN A 289 1.26 50.59 -14.60
C ASN A 289 1.03 51.44 -13.33
N ASP A 290 0.04 52.34 -13.33
CA ASP A 290 -0.36 53.06 -12.13
C ASP A 290 -1.47 52.31 -11.39
N ARG A 291 -1.24 52.09 -10.09
CA ARG A 291 -2.16 51.36 -9.23
C ARG A 291 -3.41 52.17 -8.93
N ILE A 292 -4.58 51.60 -9.22
CA ILE A 292 -5.87 52.22 -8.95
C ILE A 292 -6.51 51.55 -7.72
N GLU A 293 -7.05 52.37 -6.83
CA GLU A 293 -7.86 51.90 -5.71
C GLU A 293 -9.22 51.39 -6.22
N LEU A 294 -9.64 50.25 -5.69
CA LEU A 294 -10.90 49.60 -6.06
C LEU A 294 -11.90 49.70 -4.92
N ASP A 295 -13.09 50.19 -5.25
CA ASP A 295 -14.29 50.03 -4.43
C ASP A 295 -14.99 48.72 -4.75
N THR A 296 -15.76 48.20 -3.79
CA THR A 296 -16.61 47.02 -4.01
C THR A 296 -18.01 47.48 -4.38
N LEU A 297 -18.43 47.22 -5.61
CA LEU A 297 -19.78 47.54 -6.08
C LEU A 297 -20.77 46.43 -5.70
N ASP A 298 -20.36 45.17 -5.84
CA ASP A 298 -21.08 43.97 -5.39
C ASP A 298 -20.07 42.84 -5.11
N LYS A 299 -20.52 41.68 -4.61
CA LYS A 299 -19.67 40.50 -4.49
C LYS A 299 -19.01 40.19 -5.83
N PHE A 300 -17.68 40.03 -5.81
CA PHE A 300 -16.87 39.74 -7.00
C PHE A 300 -16.98 40.79 -8.13
N THR A 301 -17.49 41.99 -7.82
CA THR A 301 -17.59 43.11 -8.75
C THR A 301 -16.97 44.37 -8.14
N TYR A 302 -15.96 44.91 -8.81
CA TYR A 302 -15.11 45.97 -8.32
C TYR A 302 -15.17 47.19 -9.24
N LEU A 303 -15.09 48.38 -8.68
CA LEU A 303 -15.14 49.66 -9.38
C LEU A 303 -13.85 50.43 -9.12
N GLY A 304 -13.11 50.74 -10.17
CA GLY A 304 -11.98 51.67 -10.13
C GLY A 304 -12.37 52.99 -10.79
N HIS A 305 -12.15 54.10 -10.09
CA HIS A 305 -12.37 55.43 -10.62
C HIS A 305 -11.03 56.10 -10.94
N THR A 306 -10.88 56.63 -12.16
CA THR A 306 -9.64 57.29 -12.55
C THR A 306 -9.84 58.45 -13.53
N GLN A 307 -8.81 59.27 -13.65
CA GLN A 307 -8.73 60.38 -14.60
C GLN A 307 -7.63 60.14 -15.64
N PHE A 308 -7.82 60.67 -16.85
CA PHE A 308 -6.82 60.61 -17.92
C PHE A 308 -6.43 62.02 -18.38
N GLN A 309 -5.15 62.26 -18.64
CA GLN A 309 -4.66 63.59 -19.02
C GLN A 309 -4.82 63.85 -20.52
N ASP A 310 -4.41 62.88 -21.35
CA ASP A 310 -4.34 63.02 -22.79
C ASP A 310 -5.26 62.00 -23.48
N PRO A 311 -5.97 62.36 -24.56
CA PRO A 311 -6.69 61.38 -25.34
C PRO A 311 -5.71 60.41 -26.00
N GLY A 312 -6.02 59.13 -25.96
CA GLY A 312 -5.09 58.10 -26.41
C GLY A 312 -5.56 56.69 -26.07
N ASN A 313 -4.72 55.71 -26.39
CA ASN A 313 -4.95 54.34 -25.97
C ASN A 313 -4.38 54.16 -24.56
N TYR A 314 -5.17 53.56 -23.69
CA TYR A 314 -4.79 53.19 -22.34
C TYR A 314 -4.84 51.67 -22.19
N GLU A 315 -3.80 51.10 -21.63
CA GLU A 315 -3.73 49.71 -21.21
C GLU A 315 -4.23 49.57 -19.78
N ILE A 316 -5.20 48.67 -19.61
CA ILE A 316 -5.79 48.30 -18.35
C ILE A 316 -5.39 46.85 -18.06
N GLU A 317 -4.79 46.64 -16.89
CA GLU A 317 -4.45 45.34 -16.36
C GLU A 317 -5.29 45.07 -15.12
N ALA A 318 -6.00 43.94 -15.12
CA ALA A 318 -6.69 43.43 -13.94
C ALA A 318 -6.06 42.10 -13.53
N TYR A 319 -5.53 42.04 -12.32
CA TYR A 319 -5.02 40.81 -11.70
C TYR A 319 -5.97 40.37 -10.59
N ALA A 320 -6.21 39.06 -10.50
CA ALA A 320 -6.94 38.45 -9.39
C ALA A 320 -6.21 37.23 -8.85
N ALA A 321 -6.03 37.22 -7.53
CA ALA A 321 -5.49 36.09 -6.80
C ALA A 321 -6.60 35.07 -6.51
N GLY A 322 -6.40 33.81 -6.89
CA GLY A 322 -7.36 32.74 -6.61
C GLY A 322 -7.05 31.97 -5.33
N ILE A 323 -7.89 30.98 -5.00
CA ILE A 323 -7.53 29.94 -4.02
C ILE A 323 -6.43 29.04 -4.60
N VAL A 324 -6.54 28.74 -5.89
CA VAL A 324 -5.62 27.89 -6.66
C VAL A 324 -5.32 28.59 -7.98
N GLY A 325 -4.12 29.12 -8.11
CA GLY A 325 -3.68 29.89 -9.27
C GLY A 325 -4.32 31.26 -9.41
N ASP A 326 -3.62 32.14 -10.12
CA ASP A 326 -4.01 33.53 -10.31
C ASP A 326 -4.44 33.78 -11.76
N THR A 327 -5.07 34.93 -12.02
CA THR A 327 -5.49 35.32 -13.37
C THR A 327 -5.22 36.79 -13.61
N THR A 328 -4.59 37.10 -14.75
CA THR A 328 -4.38 38.46 -15.23
C THR A 328 -5.09 38.62 -16.57
N VAL A 329 -5.85 39.69 -16.73
CA VAL A 329 -6.52 40.06 -17.98
C VAL A 329 -6.11 41.48 -18.37
N PHE A 330 -5.79 41.65 -19.66
CA PHE A 330 -5.41 42.92 -20.24
C PHE A 330 -6.52 43.43 -21.16
N ARG A 331 -6.74 44.74 -21.16
CA ARG A 331 -7.65 45.41 -22.09
C ARG A 331 -7.07 46.76 -22.52
N SER A 332 -6.98 46.99 -23.82
CA SER A 332 -6.67 48.31 -24.37
C SER A 332 -7.95 49.06 -24.76
N ILE A 333 -8.04 50.33 -24.39
CA ILE A 333 -9.18 51.21 -24.70
C ILE A 333 -8.71 52.54 -25.26
N GLY A 334 -9.45 53.11 -26.21
CA GLY A 334 -9.23 54.47 -26.69
C GLY A 334 -10.08 55.47 -25.91
N LEU A 335 -9.46 56.41 -25.22
CA LEU A 335 -10.13 57.50 -24.50
C LEU A 335 -10.05 58.81 -25.28
N ALA A 336 -11.14 59.56 -25.27
CA ALA A 336 -11.24 60.86 -25.96
C ALA A 336 -11.77 61.93 -25.02
N LEU A 337 -11.32 63.18 -25.20
CA LEU A 337 -11.80 64.32 -24.41
C LEU A 337 -13.29 64.60 -24.72
N ALA A 338 -14.09 64.78 -23.67
CA ALA A 338 -15.48 65.22 -23.81
C ALA A 338 -15.50 66.63 -24.42
N ARG A 339 -16.19 66.80 -25.55
CA ARG A 339 -16.37 68.11 -26.20
C ARG A 339 -17.62 68.78 -25.64
N THR A 340 -17.48 70.02 -25.15
CA THR A 340 -18.64 70.83 -24.81
C THR A 340 -19.39 71.18 -26.10
N LEU A 341 -20.63 70.68 -26.26
CA LEU A 341 -21.54 71.27 -27.24
C LEU A 341 -21.77 72.73 -26.83
N GLY A 342 -21.68 73.63 -27.81
CA GLY A 342 -21.56 75.08 -27.61
C GLY A 342 -22.63 75.70 -26.69
N ARG A 343 -22.37 76.94 -26.27
CA ARG A 343 -23.23 77.72 -25.36
C ARG A 343 -24.71 77.55 -25.74
N TRP A 344 -25.52 77.09 -24.80
CA TRP A 344 -26.98 77.16 -24.90
C TRP A 344 -27.37 78.61 -25.17
N SER A 345 -27.87 78.90 -26.37
CA SER A 345 -28.56 80.16 -26.67
C SER A 345 -30.06 79.91 -26.60
N GLY A 346 -30.69 80.40 -25.54
CA GLY A 346 -32.15 80.55 -25.49
C GLY A 346 -32.54 81.78 -26.29
N SER A 347 -33.50 81.63 -27.20
CA SER A 347 -34.21 82.75 -27.84
C SER A 347 -35.27 83.32 -26.92
#